data_AF-A0A0G1KN13-F1
#
_entry.id   AF-A0A0G1KN13-F1
#
_cell.length_a   1.000
_cell.length_b   1.000
_cell.length_c   1.000
_cell.angle_alpha   90.00
_cell.angle_beta   90.00
_cell.angle_gamma   90.00
#
_symmetry.space_group_name_H-M   'P 1'
#
loop_
_entity.id
_entity.type
_entity.pdbx_description
1 polymer ?
#
loop_
_entity_poly.entity_id
_entity_poly.type
_entity_poly.pdbx_seq_one_letter_code
_entity_poly.pdbx_strand_id
1 'polypeptide(L)'
;MKIIFDYNRTIFDPENNGLYPGVFELLKKLADKHELFLISRNEPNRKDRLEKLGIKHYFKKIMFVDEKNTGIFKDLIGDSKNVLVVGDSLRDEIKTGNKLGLLTVRLKKGRFANEIPASPEEKPMFNISETTELEKIILNYEK
;
A
#
# COMPACT_ATOMS: atom_id res chain seq x y z
N MET A 1 11.28 7.35 -4.69
CA MET A 1 11.10 5.88 -4.75
C MET A 1 9.75 5.55 -5.38
N LYS A 2 9.47 4.28 -5.71
CA LYS A 2 8.10 3.85 -6.04
C LYS A 2 7.38 3.38 -4.78
N ILE A 3 6.10 3.70 -4.62
CA ILE A 3 5.32 3.28 -3.47
C ILE A 3 4.03 2.61 -3.95
N ILE A 4 3.83 1.36 -3.57
CA ILE A 4 2.66 0.57 -3.92
C ILE A 4 1.79 0.43 -2.68
N PHE A 5 0.59 1.00 -2.73
CA PHE A 5 -0.42 0.89 -1.68
C PHE A 5 -1.42 -0.22 -1.99
N ASP A 6 -1.89 -0.89 -0.94
CA ASP A 6 -3.23 -1.46 -0.92
C ASP A 6 -4.30 -0.37 -0.66
N TYR A 7 -5.55 -0.66 -1.02
CA TYR A 7 -6.69 0.22 -0.80
C TYR A 7 -7.32 0.05 0.59
N ASN A 8 -7.89 -1.12 0.88
CA ASN A 8 -8.76 -1.30 2.05
C ASN A 8 -7.91 -1.48 3.31
N ARG A 9 -8.33 -0.85 4.42
CA ARG A 9 -7.61 -0.93 5.70
C ARG A 9 -6.13 -0.52 5.58
N THR A 10 -5.79 0.25 4.53
CA THR A 10 -4.45 0.81 4.27
C THR A 10 -4.57 2.31 3.99
N ILE A 11 -5.30 2.72 2.95
CA ILE A 11 -5.64 4.14 2.70
C ILE A 11 -7.11 4.44 3.01
N PHE A 12 -7.99 3.46 2.79
CA PHE A 12 -9.43 3.57 3.00
C PHE A 12 -9.86 2.80 4.24
N ASP A 13 -10.68 3.43 5.07
CA ASP A 13 -11.35 2.82 6.21
C ASP A 13 -12.71 2.26 5.79
N PRO A 14 -12.86 0.92 5.64
CA PRO A 14 -14.13 0.34 5.27
C PRO A 14 -15.20 0.48 6.36
N GLU A 15 -14.81 0.66 7.63
CA GLU A 15 -15.75 0.75 8.74
C GLU A 15 -16.42 2.13 8.81
N ASN A 16 -15.71 3.18 8.39
CA ASN A 16 -16.20 4.57 8.35
C ASN A 16 -16.50 5.07 6.93
N ASN A 17 -16.34 4.22 5.92
CA ASN A 17 -16.56 4.53 4.50
C ASN A 17 -15.85 5.82 4.02
N GLY A 18 -14.59 5.98 4.39
CA GLY A 18 -13.79 7.17 4.08
C GLY A 18 -12.29 6.91 4.10
N LEU A 19 -11.47 7.93 3.87
CA LEU A 19 -10.02 7.82 4.07
C LEU A 19 -9.68 7.75 5.55
N TYR A 20 -8.60 7.06 5.90
CA TYR A 20 -8.04 7.24 7.23
C TYR A 20 -7.59 8.69 7.44
N PRO A 21 -7.66 9.21 8.69
CA PRO A 21 -7.18 10.54 9.01
C PRO A 21 -5.76 10.80 8.48
N GLY A 22 -5.57 11.95 7.83
CA GLY A 22 -4.28 12.37 7.29
C GLY A 22 -3.82 11.69 6.00
N VAL A 23 -4.52 10.66 5.50
CA VAL A 23 -4.12 9.97 4.25
C VAL A 23 -4.14 10.89 3.03
N PHE A 24 -5.12 11.79 2.93
CA PHE A 24 -5.19 12.72 1.80
C PHE A 24 -3.93 13.60 1.72
N GLU A 25 -3.56 14.25 2.82
CA GLU A 25 -2.37 15.10 2.90
C GLU A 25 -1.08 14.30 2.73
N LEU A 26 -1.04 13.07 3.24
CA LEU A 26 0.09 12.17 3.03
C LEU A 26 0.27 11.86 1.54
N LEU A 27 -0.78 11.41 0.84
CA LEU A 27 -0.71 11.07 -0.58
C LEU A 27 -0.28 12.28 -1.41
N LYS A 28 -0.80 13.46 -1.10
CA LYS A 28 -0.41 14.72 -1.72
C LYS A 28 1.11 14.96 -1.60
N LYS A 29 1.64 14.96 -0.38
CA LYS A 29 3.07 15.17 -0.12
C LYS A 29 3.95 14.11 -0.78
N LEU A 30 3.54 12.84 -0.72
CA LEU A 30 4.31 11.75 -1.30
C LEU A 30 4.31 11.82 -2.84
N ALA A 31 3.20 12.20 -3.47
CA ALA A 31 3.09 12.33 -4.92
C ALA A 31 4.02 13.42 -5.49
N ASP A 32 4.37 14.44 -4.70
CA ASP A 32 5.30 15.50 -5.12
C ASP A 32 6.74 14.98 -5.32
N LYS A 33 7.12 13.89 -4.64
CA LYS A 33 8.50 13.35 -4.62
C LYS A 33 8.62 11.92 -5.13
N HIS A 34 7.52 11.20 -5.23
CA HIS A 34 7.51 9.75 -5.47
C HIS A 34 6.46 9.35 -6.49
N GLU A 35 6.67 8.17 -7.07
CA GLU A 35 5.68 7.56 -7.93
C GLU A 35 4.76 6.68 -7.10
N LEU A 36 3.50 7.08 -6.97
CA LEU A 36 2.52 6.31 -6.22
C LEU A 36 1.74 5.38 -7.13
N PHE A 37 1.52 4.17 -6.64
CA PHE A 37 0.75 3.13 -7.30
C PHE A 37 -0.26 2.55 -6.31
N LEU A 38 -1.39 2.10 -6.82
CA LEU A 38 -2.40 1.43 -6.03
C LEU A 38 -2.73 0.08 -6.64
N ILE A 39 -2.72 -0.97 -5.82
CA ILE A 39 -3.27 -2.28 -6.18
C ILE A 39 -4.43 -2.56 -5.26
N SER A 40 -5.57 -2.84 -5.85
CA SER A 40 -6.82 -3.08 -5.15
C SER A 40 -7.45 -4.35 -5.68
N ARG A 41 -8.10 -5.13 -4.81
CA ARG A 41 -9.04 -6.14 -5.29
C ARG A 41 -10.16 -5.48 -6.10
N ASN A 42 -10.61 -6.15 -7.16
CA ASN A 42 -11.71 -5.68 -7.99
C ASN A 42 -13.03 -5.90 -7.23
N GLU A 43 -13.61 -4.82 -6.74
CA GLU A 43 -14.88 -4.85 -6.01
C GLU A 43 -15.87 -3.85 -6.61
N PRO A 44 -17.19 -4.13 -6.53
CA PRO A 44 -18.22 -3.22 -7.00
C PRO A 44 -18.05 -1.79 -6.44
N ASN A 45 -18.19 -0.82 -7.33
CA ASN A 45 -18.08 0.62 -7.03
C ASN A 45 -16.71 1.08 -6.51
N ARG A 46 -15.67 0.23 -6.53
CA ARG A 46 -14.33 0.61 -6.03
C ARG A 46 -13.75 1.78 -6.81
N LYS A 47 -13.82 1.71 -8.14
CA LYS A 47 -13.32 2.76 -9.04
C LYS A 47 -14.03 4.10 -8.80
N ASP A 48 -15.36 4.08 -8.70
CA ASP A 48 -16.16 5.29 -8.48
C ASP A 48 -15.94 5.88 -7.09
N ARG A 49 -15.77 5.04 -6.06
CA ARG A 49 -15.40 5.50 -4.72
C ARG A 49 -14.07 6.23 -4.73
N LEU A 50 -13.06 5.66 -5.38
CA LEU A 50 -11.74 6.26 -5.47
C LEU A 50 -11.76 7.62 -6.19
N GLU A 51 -12.58 7.76 -7.23
CA GLU A 51 -12.82 9.04 -7.92
C GLU A 51 -13.48 10.06 -6.97
N LYS A 52 -14.54 9.67 -6.26
CA LYS A 52 -15.27 10.54 -5.32
C LYS A 52 -14.41 11.00 -4.14
N LEU A 53 -13.45 10.18 -3.72
CA LEU A 53 -12.48 10.54 -2.69
C LEU A 53 -11.44 11.55 -3.18
N GLY A 54 -11.37 11.81 -4.48
CA GLY A 54 -10.47 12.81 -5.05
C GLY A 54 -8.98 12.46 -4.94
N ILE A 55 -8.62 11.19 -4.73
CA ILE A 55 -7.22 10.76 -4.57
C ILE A 55 -6.62 10.13 -5.82
N LYS A 56 -7.44 9.87 -6.84
CA LYS A 56 -7.03 9.13 -8.05
C LYS A 56 -5.81 9.72 -8.73
N HIS A 57 -5.78 11.06 -8.82
CA HIS A 57 -4.78 11.79 -9.55
C HIS A 57 -3.37 11.72 -8.91
N TYR A 58 -3.27 11.30 -7.65
CA TYR A 58 -1.97 11.07 -6.99
C TYR A 58 -1.29 9.78 -7.47
N PHE A 59 -2.03 8.84 -8.04
CA PHE A 59 -1.50 7.54 -8.46
C PHE A 59 -1.15 7.54 -9.95
N LYS A 60 0.10 7.22 -10.28
CA LYS A 60 0.54 7.05 -11.68
C LYS A 60 -0.19 5.90 -12.38
N LYS A 61 -0.51 4.84 -11.64
CA LYS A 61 -1.28 3.71 -12.13
C LYS A 61 -2.04 3.03 -10.99
N ILE A 62 -3.27 2.63 -11.29
CA ILE A 62 -4.16 1.91 -10.38
C ILE A 62 -4.52 0.58 -11.04
N MET A 63 -4.31 -0.52 -10.33
CA MET A 63 -4.63 -1.87 -10.78
C MET A 63 -5.78 -2.42 -9.95
N PHE A 64 -6.89 -2.74 -10.61
CA PHE A 64 -7.98 -3.53 -10.02
C PHE A 64 -7.83 -4.97 -10.50
N VAL A 65 -7.65 -5.90 -9.57
CA VAL A 65 -7.32 -7.29 -9.88
C VAL A 65 -8.16 -8.24 -9.03
N ASP A 66 -8.46 -9.43 -9.51
CA ASP A 66 -9.22 -10.40 -8.71
C ASP A 66 -8.33 -10.97 -7.59
N GLU A 67 -7.07 -11.29 -7.93
CA GLU A 67 -6.06 -11.76 -7.00
C GLU A 67 -4.74 -11.01 -7.16
N LYS A 68 -4.09 -10.74 -6.03
CA LYS A 68 -2.76 -10.13 -6.00
C LYS A 68 -1.70 -11.22 -6.13
N ASN A 69 -0.77 -11.03 -7.06
CA ASN A 69 0.33 -11.95 -7.29
C ASN A 69 1.61 -11.20 -7.67
N THR A 70 2.74 -11.90 -7.67
CA THR A 70 4.06 -11.33 -7.95
C THR A 70 4.18 -10.73 -9.35
N GLY A 71 3.44 -11.23 -10.35
CA GLY A 71 3.45 -10.69 -11.71
C GLY A 71 2.92 -9.26 -11.76
N ILE A 72 1.77 -9.02 -11.14
CA ILE A 72 1.16 -7.68 -11.07
C ILE A 72 2.09 -6.68 -10.39
N PHE A 73 2.76 -7.09 -9.32
CA PHE A 73 3.71 -6.22 -8.62
C PHE A 73 4.92 -5.93 -9.51
N LYS A 74 5.49 -6.94 -10.17
CA LYS A 74 6.60 -6.77 -11.12
C LYS A 74 6.28 -5.77 -12.21
N ASP A 75 5.07 -5.78 -12.75
CA ASP A 75 4.63 -4.83 -13.79
C ASP A 75 4.64 -3.37 -13.30
N LEU A 76 4.38 -3.12 -12.02
CA LEU A 76 4.43 -1.77 -11.43
C LEU A 76 5.86 -1.37 -11.04
N ILE A 77 6.65 -2.34 -10.57
CA ILE A 77 8.04 -2.16 -10.16
C ILE A 77 8.92 -1.82 -11.37
N GLY A 78 8.76 -2.54 -12.48
CA GLY A 78 9.69 -2.48 -13.62
C GLY A 78 11.10 -2.84 -13.18
N ASP A 79 12.10 -2.06 -13.60
CA ASP A 79 13.51 -2.26 -13.21
C ASP A 79 13.88 -1.58 -11.87
N SER A 80 12.91 -0.97 -11.19
CA SER A 80 13.19 -0.23 -9.95
C SER A 80 13.51 -1.18 -8.80
N LYS A 81 14.64 -0.94 -8.13
CA LYS A 81 15.01 -1.68 -6.91
C LYS A 81 14.60 -0.98 -5.62
N ASN A 82 14.20 0.29 -5.70
CA ASN A 82 13.78 1.09 -4.55
C ASN A 82 12.26 1.24 -4.54
N VAL A 83 11.58 0.18 -4.10
CA VAL A 83 10.11 0.09 -4.03
C VAL A 83 9.66 -0.25 -2.62
N LEU A 84 8.67 0.51 -2.15
CA LEU A 84 7.99 0.30 -0.88
C LEU A 84 6.59 -0.27 -1.13
N VAL A 85 6.27 -1.40 -0.48
CA VAL A 85 4.94 -2.00 -0.50
C VAL A 85 4.27 -1.76 0.85
N VAL A 86 3.06 -1.19 0.81
CA VAL A 86 2.27 -0.85 2.00
C VAL A 86 0.92 -1.55 1.93
N GLY A 87 0.58 -2.32 2.96
CA GLY A 87 -0.70 -3.01 3.06
C GLY A 87 -1.00 -3.48 4.48
N ASP A 88 -2.17 -4.06 4.70
CA ASP A 88 -2.57 -4.66 5.97
C ASP A 88 -2.41 -6.19 5.97
N SER A 89 -2.45 -6.84 4.81
CA SER A 89 -2.40 -8.30 4.67
C SER A 89 -0.98 -8.84 4.65
N LEU A 90 -0.69 -9.76 5.57
CA LEU A 90 0.58 -10.49 5.58
C LEU A 90 0.75 -11.37 4.34
N ARG A 91 -0.35 -11.98 3.88
CA ARG A 91 -0.34 -13.00 2.82
C ARG A 91 -0.31 -12.42 1.42
N ASP A 92 -0.87 -11.22 1.25
CA ASP A 92 -0.97 -10.56 -0.04
C ASP A 92 0.20 -9.57 -0.21
N GLU A 93 0.17 -8.40 0.44
CA GLU A 93 1.17 -7.34 0.21
C GLU A 93 2.54 -7.70 0.77
N ILE A 94 2.60 -8.12 2.04
CA ILE A 94 3.88 -8.34 2.71
C ILE A 94 4.62 -9.53 2.09
N LYS A 95 3.94 -10.67 1.95
CA LYS A 95 4.50 -11.86 1.30
C LYS A 95 4.93 -11.61 -0.14
N THR A 96 4.13 -10.89 -0.92
CA THR A 96 4.49 -10.59 -2.31
C THR A 96 5.68 -9.64 -2.38
N GLY A 97 5.69 -8.58 -1.58
CA GLY A 97 6.81 -7.64 -1.51
C GLY A 97 8.12 -8.30 -1.08
N ASN A 98 8.07 -9.14 -0.03
CA ASN A 98 9.24 -9.85 0.48
C ASN A 98 9.77 -10.88 -0.53
N LYS A 99 8.90 -11.62 -1.23
CA LYS A 99 9.31 -12.53 -2.32
C LYS A 99 10.05 -11.82 -3.46
N LEU A 100 9.80 -10.52 -3.62
CA LEU A 100 10.44 -9.67 -4.63
C LEU A 100 11.63 -8.88 -4.07
N GLY A 101 12.00 -9.08 -2.80
CA GLY A 101 13.12 -8.38 -2.15
C GLY A 101 12.88 -6.90 -1.89
N LEU A 102 11.63 -6.48 -1.72
CA LEU A 102 11.24 -5.07 -1.56
C LEU A 102 11.12 -4.65 -0.10
N LEU A 103 11.04 -3.35 0.13
CA LEU A 103 10.69 -2.80 1.44
C LEU A 103 9.19 -3.05 1.70
N THR A 104 8.85 -3.55 2.89
CA THR A 104 7.46 -3.88 3.24
C THR A 104 7.05 -3.22 4.55
N VAL A 105 5.91 -2.52 4.52
CA VAL A 105 5.30 -1.90 5.69
C VAL A 105 3.91 -2.47 5.87
N ARG A 106 3.67 -3.04 7.05
CA ARG A 106 2.36 -3.52 7.44
C ARG A 106 1.63 -2.47 8.27
N LEU A 107 0.41 -2.12 7.88
CA LEU A 107 -0.51 -1.39 8.74
C LEU A 107 -1.24 -2.38 9.67
N LYS A 108 -0.90 -2.35 10.95
CA LYS A 108 -1.51 -3.19 11.98
C LYS A 108 -2.83 -2.59 12.45
N LYS A 109 -3.83 -2.55 11.57
CA LYS A 109 -5.14 -1.98 11.86
C LYS A 109 -6.29 -2.88 11.41
N GLY A 110 -7.38 -2.88 12.18
CA GLY A 110 -8.60 -3.62 11.85
C GLY A 110 -8.41 -5.14 11.81
N ARG A 111 -9.07 -5.78 10.84
CA ARG A 111 -9.28 -7.23 10.75
C ARG A 111 -8.02 -8.07 10.89
N PHE A 112 -6.89 -7.61 10.35
CA PHE A 112 -5.65 -8.39 10.33
C PHE A 112 -4.62 -7.91 11.34
N ALA A 113 -4.93 -6.97 12.24
CA ALA A 113 -3.93 -6.38 13.16
C ALA A 113 -3.19 -7.41 14.04
N ASN A 114 -3.88 -8.50 14.40
CA ASN A 114 -3.37 -9.56 15.28
C ASN A 114 -2.82 -10.78 14.53
N GLU A 115 -2.81 -10.78 13.19
CA GLU A 115 -2.20 -11.90 12.46
C GLU A 115 -0.70 -11.96 12.74
N ILE A 116 -0.22 -13.19 12.93
CA ILE A 116 1.18 -13.50 13.18
C ILE A 116 1.75 -14.08 11.87
N PRO A 117 2.92 -13.62 11.41
CA PRO A 117 3.59 -14.21 10.25
C PRO A 117 3.75 -15.73 10.41
N ALA A 118 3.26 -16.51 9.45
CA ALA A 118 3.42 -17.96 9.46
C ALA A 118 4.74 -18.42 8.81
N SER A 119 5.41 -17.52 8.09
CA SER A 119 6.70 -17.78 7.43
C SER A 119 7.58 -16.54 7.37
N PRO A 120 8.89 -16.68 7.06
CA PRO A 120 9.80 -15.55 6.88
C PRO A 120 9.32 -14.56 5.82
N GLU A 121 8.70 -15.03 4.74
CA GLU A 121 8.16 -14.18 3.68
C GLU A 121 6.98 -13.33 4.17
N GLU A 122 6.28 -13.73 5.23
CA GLU A 122 5.19 -12.95 5.81
C GLU A 122 5.69 -11.96 6.88
N LYS A 123 6.99 -11.90 7.16
CA LYS A 123 7.54 -10.97 8.16
C LYS A 123 7.71 -9.57 7.55
N PRO A 124 6.92 -8.57 7.93
CA PRO A 124 7.10 -7.23 7.40
C PRO A 124 8.40 -6.61 7.92
N MET A 125 9.02 -5.74 7.11
CA MET A 125 10.19 -4.99 7.55
C MET A 125 9.82 -3.97 8.63
N PHE A 126 8.66 -3.32 8.48
CA PHE A 126 8.12 -2.38 9.46
C PHE A 126 6.65 -2.65 9.76
N ASN A 127 6.24 -2.30 10.97
CA ASN A 127 4.83 -2.24 11.35
C ASN A 127 4.50 -0.81 11.77
N ILE A 128 3.34 -0.31 11.33
CA ILE A 128 2.78 0.98 11.72
C ILE A 128 1.33 0.78 12.17
N SER A 129 0.79 1.72 12.93
CA SER A 129 -0.63 1.70 13.38
C SER A 129 -1.47 2.75 12.63
N GLU A 130 -0.81 3.76 12.05
CA GLU A 130 -1.42 4.80 11.22
C GLU A 130 -0.64 4.98 9.92
N THR A 131 -1.35 5.14 8.80
CA THR A 131 -0.76 5.30 7.47
C THR A 131 0.19 6.51 7.38
N THR A 132 -0.08 7.57 8.15
CA THR A 132 0.74 8.79 8.23
C THR A 132 2.15 8.55 8.77
N GLU A 133 2.38 7.46 9.52
CA GLU A 133 3.71 7.10 10.02
C GLU A 133 4.70 6.74 8.90
N LEU A 134 4.20 6.47 7.68
CA LEU A 134 5.04 6.19 6.51
C LEU A 134 6.06 7.28 6.21
N GLU A 135 5.75 8.56 6.48
CA GLU A 135 6.69 9.66 6.24
C GLU A 135 8.03 9.40 6.95
N LYS A 136 7.98 8.95 8.21
CA LYS A 136 9.18 8.68 9.01
C LYS A 136 10.00 7.51 8.46
N ILE A 137 9.32 6.49 7.94
CA ILE A 137 9.98 5.33 7.34
C ILE A 137 10.67 5.76 6.05
N ILE A 138 9.94 6.44 5.17
CA ILE A 138 10.41 6.87 3.85
C ILE A 138 11.64 7.77 3.94
N LEU A 139 11.68 8.70 4.89
CA LEU A 139 12.83 9.60 5.11
C LEU A 139 14.17 8.86 5.30
N ASN A 140 14.15 7.62 5.84
CA ASN A 140 15.37 6.83 6.02
C ASN A 140 15.93 6.26 4.70
N TYR A 141 15.13 6.27 3.64
CA TYR A 141 15.40 5.68 2.32
C TYR A 141 15.43 6.70 1.18
N GLU A 142 15.29 8.00 1.48
CA GLU A 142 15.39 9.11 0.53
C GLU A 142 16.83 9.69 0.40
N LYS A 143 17.86 8.97 0.84
CA LYS A 143 19.26 9.41 0.75
C LYS A 143 19.77 9.48 -0.68
#